data_AF-A0A9W8U506-F1
#
_entry.id   AF-A0A9W8U506-F1
#
_cell.length_a   1.000
_cell.length_b   1.000
_cell.length_c   1.000
_cell.angle_alpha   90.00
_cell.angle_beta   90.00
_cell.angle_gamma   90.00
#
_symmetry.space_group_name_H-M   'P 1'
#
loop_
_entity.id
_entity.type
_entity.pdbx_description
1 polymer ?
#
loop_
_entity_poly.entity_id
_entity_poly.type
_entity_poly.pdbx_seq_one_letter_code
_entity_poly.pdbx_strand_id
1 'polypeptide(L)'
;MVLLNLLTFGLWSKVGRLTHYAFDAVLFSAFLAGMKRSTGLTFKTDRVAGENKEFSGWIDRYLGVGEWVMDQSVAIAGSSGYFERTR
;
A
#
# COMPACT_ATOMS: atom_id res chain seq x y z
N MET A 1 22.07 -31.32 -3.22
CA MET A 1 20.66 -30.92 -2.95
C MET A 1 20.47 -30.24 -1.59
N VAL A 2 21.10 -30.72 -0.50
CA VAL A 2 20.95 -30.13 0.86
C VAL A 2 21.37 -28.65 0.96
N LEU A 3 22.49 -28.26 0.33
CA LEU A 3 22.97 -26.87 0.34
C LEU A 3 22.02 -25.90 -0.38
N LEU A 4 21.38 -26.36 -1.45
CA LEU A 4 20.40 -25.57 -2.21
C LEU A 4 19.13 -25.32 -1.39
N ASN A 5 18.66 -26.34 -0.65
CA ASN A 5 17.51 -26.22 0.27
C ASN A 5 17.79 -25.28 1.44
N LEU A 6 19.02 -25.27 1.98
CA LEU A 6 19.40 -24.39 3.08
C LEU A 6 19.49 -22.92 2.63
N LEU A 7 20.01 -22.69 1.41
CA LEU A 7 20.01 -21.37 0.78
C LEU A 7 18.60 -20.89 0.47
N THR A 8 17.71 -21.76 -0.04
CA THR A 8 16.30 -21.40 -0.28
C THR A 8 15.54 -21.13 1.01
N PHE A 9 15.74 -21.90 2.09
CA PHE A 9 15.14 -21.62 3.40
C PHE A 9 15.62 -20.29 4.00
N GLY A 10 16.93 -20.01 3.92
CA GLY A 10 17.50 -18.74 4.37
C GLY A 10 16.99 -17.55 3.55
N LEU A 11 16.83 -17.73 2.23
CA LEU A 11 16.26 -16.71 1.35
C LEU A 11 14.76 -16.50 1.59
N TRP A 12 14.02 -17.57 1.87
CA TRP A 12 12.58 -17.54 2.18
C TRP A 12 12.29 -16.68 3.43
N SER A 13 13.15 -16.76 4.45
CA SER A 13 13.05 -15.91 5.64
C SER A 13 13.21 -14.40 5.33
N LYS A 14 13.98 -14.06 4.28
CA LYS A 14 14.14 -12.68 3.81
C LYS A 14 12.96 -12.24 2.94
N VAL A 15 12.41 -13.14 2.12
CA VAL A 15 11.19 -12.89 1.33
C VAL A 15 9.98 -12.63 2.22
N GLY A 16 9.84 -13.35 3.34
CA GLY A 16 8.77 -13.10 4.31
C GLY A 16 8.82 -11.69 4.89
N ARG A 17 10.00 -11.20 5.29
CA ARG A 17 10.17 -9.82 5.79
C ARG A 17 9.95 -8.77 4.71
N LEU A 18 10.41 -9.02 3.49
CA LEU A 18 10.17 -8.14 2.36
C LEU A 18 8.67 -8.01 2.05
N THR A 19 7.95 -9.13 2.10
CA THR A 19 6.48 -9.16 1.89
C THR A 19 5.77 -8.36 2.98
N HIS A 20 6.23 -8.47 4.24
CA HIS A 20 5.66 -7.70 5.33
C HIS A 20 5.85 -6.18 5.11
N TYR A 21 7.05 -5.74 4.75
CA TYR A 21 7.29 -4.32 4.44
C TYR A 21 6.51 -3.83 3.22
N ALA A 22 6.35 -4.68 2.19
CA ALA A 22 5.51 -4.34 1.05
C ALA A 22 4.04 -4.20 1.46
N PHE A 23 3.54 -5.09 2.32
CA PHE A 23 2.20 -5.02 2.86
C PHE A 23 1.99 -3.76 3.72
N ASP A 24 2.95 -3.45 4.61
CA ASP A 24 2.91 -2.23 5.43
C ASP A 24 2.94 -0.97 4.57
N ALA A 25 3.75 -0.96 3.50
CA ALA A 25 3.75 0.13 2.54
C ALA A 25 2.36 0.29 1.90
N VAL A 26 1.72 -0.79 1.46
CA VAL A 26 0.36 -0.71 0.92
C VAL A 26 -0.63 -0.20 1.97
N LEU A 27 -0.59 -0.70 3.21
CA LEU A 27 -1.46 -0.23 4.29
C LEU A 27 -1.29 1.27 4.56
N PHE A 28 -0.05 1.75 4.61
CA PHE A 28 0.23 3.17 4.82
C PHE A 28 -0.29 4.02 3.66
N SER A 29 -0.16 3.55 2.42
CA SER A 29 -0.75 4.24 1.26
C SER A 29 -2.28 4.30 1.32
N ALA A 30 -2.93 3.19 1.70
CA ALA A 30 -4.39 3.12 1.84
C ALA A 30 -4.89 4.00 2.99
N PHE A 31 -4.13 4.11 4.08
CA PHE A 31 -4.43 5.02 5.18
C PHE A 31 -4.39 6.50 4.74
N LEU A 32 -3.35 6.91 4.00
CA LEU A 32 -3.27 8.26 3.44
C LEU A 32 -4.39 8.53 2.43
N ALA A 33 -4.75 7.54 1.59
CA ALA A 33 -5.90 7.63 0.70
C ALA A 33 -7.22 7.81 1.47
N GLY A 34 -7.38 7.08 2.58
CA GLY A 34 -8.50 7.23 3.51
C GLY A 34 -8.58 8.64 4.10
N MET A 35 -7.46 9.18 4.58
CA MET A 35 -7.38 10.56 5.09
C MET A 35 -7.77 11.59 4.01
N LYS A 36 -7.25 11.43 2.78
CA LYS A 36 -7.60 12.28 1.65
C LYS A 36 -9.11 12.28 1.38
N ARG A 37 -9.75 11.10 1.45
CA ARG A 37 -11.19 10.96 1.19
C ARG A 37 -12.07 11.43 2.34
N SER A 38 -11.63 11.28 3.60
CA SER A 38 -12.43 11.68 4.77
C SER A 38 -12.27 13.16 5.14
N THR A 39 -11.10 13.76 4.90
CA THR A 39 -10.79 15.15 5.29
C THR A 39 -10.54 16.11 4.13
N GLY A 40 -10.29 15.59 2.92
CA GLY A 40 -9.86 16.38 1.77
C GLY A 40 -8.37 16.75 1.76
N LEU A 41 -7.59 16.35 2.79
CA LEU A 41 -6.16 16.66 2.87
C LEU A 41 -5.35 15.76 1.92
N THR A 42 -4.63 16.37 0.98
CA THR A 42 -3.74 15.65 0.06
C THR A 42 -2.30 15.68 0.58
N PHE A 43 -1.57 14.58 0.39
CA PHE A 43 -0.15 14.54 0.68
C PHE A 43 0.60 15.37 -0.37
N LYS A 44 1.37 16.37 0.06
CA LYS A 44 2.14 17.23 -0.86
C LYS A 44 3.42 16.54 -1.29
N THR A 45 3.36 15.78 -2.37
CA THR A 45 4.50 15.06 -2.95
C THR A 45 5.64 16.00 -3.36
N ASP A 46 5.32 17.21 -3.82
CA ASP A 46 6.30 18.25 -4.17
C ASP A 46 7.20 18.66 -2.99
N ARG A 47 6.67 18.68 -1.77
CA ARG A 47 7.47 19.04 -0.57
C ARG A 47 8.42 17.94 -0.14
N VAL A 48 8.10 16.70 -0.46
CA VAL A 48 8.89 15.52 -0.06
C VAL A 48 9.89 15.13 -1.15
N ALA A 49 9.52 15.33 -2.42
CA ALA A 49 10.37 15.03 -3.56
C ALA A 49 11.36 16.16 -3.92
N GLY A 50 11.13 17.38 -3.44
CA GLY A 50 11.95 18.53 -3.83
C GLY A 50 11.90 18.77 -5.33
N GLU A 51 13.06 18.96 -5.97
CA GLU A 51 13.17 19.18 -7.42
C GLU A 51 13.17 17.87 -8.26
N ASN A 52 13.18 16.69 -7.61
CA ASN A 52 13.26 15.41 -8.30
C ASN A 52 11.88 14.95 -8.81
N LYS A 53 11.55 15.33 -10.05
CA LYS A 53 10.31 14.94 -10.75
C LYS A 53 10.07 13.44 -10.84
N GLU A 54 11.13 12.63 -10.86
CA GLU A 54 10.98 11.17 -10.85
C GLU A 54 10.45 10.67 -9.51
N PHE A 55 10.96 11.22 -8.41
CA PHE A 55 10.56 10.79 -7.07
C PHE A 55 9.13 11.20 -6.73
N SER A 56 8.68 12.38 -7.18
CA SER A 56 7.27 12.76 -7.05
C SER A 56 6.36 11.78 -7.79
N GLY A 57 6.72 11.40 -9.03
CA GLY A 57 5.97 10.40 -9.79
C GLY A 57 5.91 9.02 -9.13
N TRP A 58 6.97 8.60 -8.45
CA TRP A 58 6.97 7.37 -7.65
C TRP A 58 6.05 7.46 -6.43
N ILE A 59 6.06 8.59 -5.71
CA ILE A 59 5.14 8.80 -4.58
C ILE A 59 3.69 8.86 -5.07
N ASP A 60 3.42 9.55 -6.17
CA ASP A 60 2.07 9.63 -6.74
C ASP A 60 1.54 8.25 -7.11
N ARG A 61 2.37 7.39 -7.72
CA ARG A 61 2.00 5.98 -7.98
C ARG A 61 1.74 5.22 -6.68
N TYR A 62 2.61 5.39 -5.69
CA TYR A 62 2.47 4.73 -4.39
C TYR A 62 1.17 5.14 -3.67
N LEU A 63 0.83 6.42 -3.65
CA LEU A 63 -0.45 6.93 -3.13
C LEU A 63 -1.64 6.42 -3.95
N GLY A 64 -1.49 6.33 -5.27
CA GLY A 64 -2.50 5.77 -6.17
C GLY A 64 -2.80 4.29 -5.89
N VAL A 65 -1.81 3.49 -5.51
CA VAL A 65 -2.05 2.10 -5.04
C VAL A 65 -2.96 2.10 -3.81
N GLY A 66 -2.73 3.01 -2.87
CA GLY A 66 -3.57 3.16 -1.68
C GLY A 66 -5.03 3.50 -2.01
N GLU A 67 -5.26 4.42 -2.94
CA GLU A 67 -6.60 4.77 -3.42
C GLU A 67 -7.30 3.57 -4.07
N TRP A 68 -6.60 2.84 -4.93
CA TRP A 68 -7.13 1.64 -5.57
C TRP A 68 -7.47 0.55 -4.54
N VAL A 69 -6.59 0.28 -3.57
CA VAL A 69 -6.83 -0.69 -2.50
C VAL A 69 -8.05 -0.29 -1.68
N MET A 70 -8.17 0.99 -1.34
CA MET A 70 -9.33 1.51 -0.62
C MET A 70 -10.63 1.28 -1.41
N ASP A 71 -10.64 1.57 -2.71
CA ASP A 71 -11.82 1.36 -3.57
C ASP A 71 -12.21 -0.11 -3.67
N GLN A 72 -11.23 -1.01 -3.86
CA GLN A 72 -11.50 -2.45 -3.89
C GLN A 72 -12.03 -2.96 -2.55
N SER A 73 -11.46 -2.49 -1.44
CA SER A 73 -11.92 -2.88 -0.10
C SER A 73 -13.37 -2.45 0.15
N VAL A 74 -13.76 -1.25 -0.27
CA VAL A 74 -15.15 -0.77 -0.16
C VAL A 74 -16.09 -1.55 -1.08
N ALA A 75 -15.64 -1.90 -2.30
CA ALA A 75 -16.44 -2.71 -3.21
C ALA A 75 -16.70 -4.12 -2.65
N ILE A 76 -15.67 -4.74 -2.07
CA ILE A 76 -15.78 -6.05 -1.40
C ILE A 76 -16.67 -5.94 -0.15
N ALA A 77 -16.44 -4.93 0.70
CA ALA A 77 -17.25 -4.70 1.89
C ALA A 77 -18.73 -4.51 1.53
N GLY A 78 -19.03 -3.64 0.56
CA GLY A 78 -20.39 -3.33 0.13
C GLY A 78 -21.11 -4.47 -0.62
N SER A 79 -20.37 -5.43 -1.20
CA SER A 79 -20.96 -6.64 -1.78
C SER A 79 -21.10 -7.79 -0.78
N SER A 80 -20.43 -7.70 0.37
CA SER A 80 -20.54 -8.70 1.42
C SER A 80 -21.71 -8.39 2.37
N GLY A 81 -22.43 -9.41 2.80
CA GLY A 81 -23.52 -9.27 3.79
C GLY A 81 -23.07 -8.93 5.21
N TYR A 82 -21.77 -8.73 5.43
CA TYR A 82 -21.21 -8.36 6.75
C TYR A 82 -21.20 -6.85 7.00
N PHE A 83 -21.36 -6.04 5.97
CA PHE A 83 -21.33 -4.59 6.09
C PHE A 83 -22.67 -3.99 5.70
N GLU A 84 -23.10 -3.02 6.50
CA GLU A 84 -24.30 -2.24 6.27
C GLU A 84 -23.91 -0.83 5.86
N ARG A 85 -24.59 -0.27 4.85
CA ARG A 85 -24.40 1.14 4.49
C ARG A 85 -25.32 2.01 5.35
N THR A 86 -24.76 2.63 6.38
CA THR A 86 -25.50 3.47 7.34
C THR A 86 -25.62 4.94 6.93
N ARG A 87 -24.92 5.38 5.86
CA ARG A 87 -24.94 6.76 5.35
C ARG A 87 -25.19 6.82 3.85
#